data_AF-A0A7J6SPF4-F1
#
_entry.id   AF-A0A7J6SPF4-F1
#
_cell.length_a   1.000
_cell.length_b   1.000
_cell.length_c   1.000
_cell.angle_alpha   90.00
_cell.angle_beta   90.00
_cell.angle_gamma   90.00
#
_symmetry.space_group_name_H-M   'P 1'
#
loop_
_entity.id
_entity.type
_entity.pdbx_description
1 polymer ?
#
loop_
_entity_poly.entity_id
_entity_poly.type
_entity_poly.pdbx_seq_one_letter_code
_entity_poly.pdbx_strand_id
1 'polypeptide(L)'
;DAPPHLRLLSEFFRIANFQNVPQGAAANGSSHLFKVIGICENLKDLHLPSLIRPSLIEKYNGKPVLITKSGSMRVDPSGRFEWVEVDIDVRNFVWLAKSVMHHMHSAIPQLKIHVGFVIQAVDDSQMNENIIGSMRLRHLDVANATPITVRKCSGDDESTAATLLV
;
A
#
# COMPACT_ATOMS: atom_id res chain seq x y z
N ASP A 1 -21.19 -18.57 -12.50
CA ASP A 1 -19.79 -18.13 -12.68
C ASP A 1 -19.46 -16.95 -11.77
N ALA A 2 -18.23 -16.89 -11.26
CA ALA A 2 -17.78 -15.76 -10.44
C ALA A 2 -17.64 -14.48 -11.30
N PRO A 3 -18.02 -13.30 -10.78
CA PRO A 3 -17.81 -12.02 -11.46
C PRO A 3 -16.34 -11.80 -11.89
N PRO A 4 -16.08 -11.10 -13.01
CA PRO A 4 -14.73 -10.84 -13.53
C PRO A 4 -13.73 -10.32 -12.49
N HIS A 5 -14.12 -9.34 -11.67
CA HIS A 5 -13.27 -8.77 -10.62
C HIS A 5 -12.89 -9.78 -9.52
N LEU A 6 -13.78 -10.73 -9.18
CA LEU A 6 -13.45 -11.79 -8.22
C LEU A 6 -12.51 -12.84 -8.84
N ARG A 7 -12.62 -13.10 -10.15
CA ARG A 7 -11.66 -13.95 -10.86
C ARG A 7 -10.28 -13.32 -10.88
N LEU A 8 -10.19 -12.04 -11.26
CA LEU A 8 -8.94 -11.27 -11.26
C LEU A 8 -8.29 -11.26 -9.87
N LEU A 9 -9.07 -11.00 -8.82
CA LEU A 9 -8.60 -11.03 -7.44
C LEU A 9 -8.07 -12.41 -7.02
N SER A 10 -8.83 -13.47 -7.32
CA SER A 10 -8.44 -14.85 -7.01
C SER A 10 -7.18 -15.29 -7.77
N GLU A 11 -7.06 -14.92 -9.04
CA GLU A 11 -5.85 -15.17 -9.84
C GLU A 11 -4.65 -14.41 -9.28
N PHE A 12 -4.83 -13.12 -8.95
CA PHE A 12 -3.79 -12.31 -8.32
C PHE A 12 -3.26 -12.99 -7.05
N PHE A 13 -4.14 -13.45 -6.15
CA PHE A 13 -3.72 -14.14 -4.94
C PHE A 13 -2.89 -15.42 -5.19
N ARG A 14 -3.09 -16.08 -6.34
CA ARG A 14 -2.29 -17.25 -6.73
C ARG A 14 -0.92 -16.89 -7.32
N ILE A 15 -0.84 -15.79 -8.07
CA ILE A 15 0.32 -15.49 -8.91
C ILE A 15 1.14 -14.28 -8.46
N ALA A 16 0.69 -13.52 -7.46
CA ALA A 16 1.32 -12.25 -7.12
C ALA A 16 2.80 -12.44 -6.82
N ASN A 17 3.63 -11.71 -7.57
CA ASN A 17 5.07 -11.68 -7.38
C ASN A 17 5.54 -10.23 -7.40
N PHE A 18 5.84 -9.72 -6.22
CA PHE A 18 6.29 -8.34 -6.01
C PHE A 18 7.76 -8.11 -6.43
N GLN A 19 8.55 -9.17 -6.59
CA GLN A 19 9.97 -9.05 -6.94
C GLN A 19 10.17 -8.82 -8.44
N ASN A 20 9.32 -9.39 -9.28
CA ASN A 20 9.43 -9.35 -10.74
C ASN A 20 8.26 -8.59 -11.39
N VAL A 21 7.96 -7.41 -10.84
CA VAL A 21 6.87 -6.56 -11.36
C VAL A 21 7.36 -5.73 -12.56
N PRO A 22 6.68 -5.77 -13.72
CA PRO A 22 7.03 -4.95 -14.89
C PRO A 22 6.98 -3.45 -14.56
N GLN A 23 7.90 -2.68 -15.15
CA GLN A 23 8.06 -1.24 -14.87
C GLN A 23 7.89 -0.40 -16.14
N GLY A 24 7.60 0.89 -15.95
CA GLY A 24 7.51 1.85 -17.06
C GLY A 24 6.45 1.46 -18.08
N ALA A 25 6.77 1.53 -19.37
CA ALA A 25 5.83 1.23 -20.45
C ALA A 25 5.31 -0.22 -20.40
N ALA A 26 6.11 -1.18 -19.93
CA ALA A 26 5.69 -2.58 -19.81
C ALA A 26 4.61 -2.77 -18.75
N ALA A 27 4.62 -1.95 -17.68
CA ALA A 27 3.59 -2.00 -16.64
C ALA A 27 2.20 -1.65 -17.18
N ASN A 28 2.13 -0.74 -18.16
CA ASN A 28 0.85 -0.24 -18.68
C ASN A 28 0.04 -1.33 -19.41
N GLY A 29 0.72 -2.31 -20.04
CA GLY A 29 0.08 -3.43 -20.72
C GLY A 29 0.00 -4.71 -19.89
N SER A 30 0.40 -4.67 -18.63
CA SER A 30 0.44 -5.85 -17.75
C SER A 30 -0.73 -5.85 -16.78
N SER A 31 -1.41 -7.00 -16.63
CA SER A 31 -2.49 -7.17 -15.66
C SER A 31 -1.98 -7.73 -14.32
N HIS A 32 -2.89 -7.93 -13.37
CA HIS A 32 -2.63 -8.54 -12.06
C HIS A 32 -1.57 -7.77 -11.26
N LEU A 33 -1.50 -6.45 -11.46
CA LEU A 33 -0.57 -5.59 -10.74
C LEU A 33 -1.24 -4.93 -9.54
N PHE A 34 -0.59 -4.99 -8.38
CA PHE A 34 -1.11 -4.38 -7.17
C PHE A 34 -0.76 -2.89 -7.09
N LYS A 35 -1.78 -2.04 -6.99
CA LYS A 35 -1.60 -0.60 -6.83
C LYS A 35 -2.23 -0.10 -5.55
N VAL A 36 -1.61 0.96 -5.01
CA VAL A 36 -2.12 1.72 -3.87
C VAL A 36 -2.47 3.12 -4.33
N ILE A 37 -3.62 3.62 -3.89
CA ILE A 37 -4.07 4.98 -4.09
C ILE A 37 -4.03 5.68 -2.73
N GLY A 38 -3.19 6.70 -2.59
CA GLY A 38 -3.12 7.53 -1.38
C GLY A 38 -3.74 8.91 -1.63
N ILE A 39 -4.71 9.30 -0.81
CA ILE A 39 -5.32 10.63 -0.82
C ILE A 39 -5.11 11.28 0.55
N CYS A 40 -4.32 12.34 0.61
CA CYS A 40 -4.31 13.29 1.71
C CYS A 40 -5.48 14.26 1.53
N GLU A 41 -6.49 14.16 2.38
CA GLU A 41 -7.76 14.89 2.26
C GLU A 41 -7.62 16.35 2.69
N ASN A 42 -6.81 16.60 3.73
CA ASN A 42 -6.62 17.92 4.32
C ASN A 42 -5.28 18.55 3.94
N LEU A 43 -4.71 18.18 2.80
CA LEU A 43 -3.42 18.68 2.33
C LEU A 43 -3.32 20.22 2.36
N LYS A 44 -4.46 20.89 2.10
CA LYS A 44 -4.53 22.35 2.09
C LYS A 44 -4.40 22.98 3.47
N ASP A 45 -4.78 22.25 4.51
CA ASP A 45 -4.80 22.71 5.90
C ASP A 45 -3.45 22.44 6.60
N LEU A 46 -2.59 21.63 5.97
CA LEU A 46 -1.26 21.33 6.49
C LEU A 46 -0.29 22.46 6.17
N HIS A 47 0.33 23.04 7.19
CA HIS A 47 1.40 24.04 7.05
C HIS A 47 2.72 23.40 6.62
N LEU A 48 2.73 22.78 5.43
CA LEU A 48 3.92 22.14 4.86
C LEU A 48 4.83 23.18 4.20
N PRO A 49 6.16 22.96 4.19
CA PRO A 49 7.10 23.82 3.48
C PRO A 49 6.73 24.00 2.00
N SER A 50 6.83 25.24 1.50
CA SER A 50 6.44 25.63 0.14
C SER A 50 7.15 24.85 -0.98
N LEU A 51 8.29 24.22 -0.70
CA LEU A 51 9.04 23.39 -1.65
C LEU A 51 8.38 22.02 -1.90
N ILE A 52 7.64 21.50 -0.92
CA ILE A 52 7.15 20.11 -0.87
C ILE A 52 5.68 20.02 -1.26
N ARG A 53 4.89 21.00 -0.85
CA ARG A 53 3.44 21.02 -1.04
C ARG A 53 3.01 21.06 -2.53
N PRO A 54 3.52 21.96 -3.39
CA PRO A 54 2.96 22.15 -4.74
C PRO A 54 3.50 21.16 -5.79
N SER A 55 4.73 20.67 -5.65
CA SER A 55 5.41 19.90 -6.71
C SER A 55 5.26 18.39 -6.58
N LEU A 56 5.10 17.90 -5.34
CA LEU A 56 5.18 16.49 -5.01
C LEU A 56 3.83 15.95 -4.60
N ILE A 57 3.28 16.44 -3.48
CA ILE A 57 2.13 15.80 -2.87
C ILE A 57 0.89 16.04 -3.72
N GLU A 58 0.65 17.28 -4.16
CA GLU A 58 -0.47 17.61 -5.06
C GLU A 58 -0.40 16.86 -6.39
N LYS A 59 0.81 16.61 -6.92
CA LYS A 59 1.00 15.90 -8.18
C LYS A 59 0.64 14.42 -8.10
N TYR A 60 0.86 13.78 -6.96
CA TYR A 60 0.65 12.33 -6.77
C TYR A 60 -0.60 11.99 -5.94
N ASN A 61 -1.25 12.98 -5.33
CA ASN A 61 -2.45 12.77 -4.53
C ASN A 61 -3.58 12.12 -5.35
N GLY A 62 -4.08 10.97 -4.91
CA GLY A 62 -5.13 10.22 -5.59
C GLY A 62 -4.70 9.49 -6.86
N LYS A 63 -3.41 9.50 -7.21
CA LYS A 63 -2.90 8.71 -8.34
C LYS A 63 -2.55 7.30 -7.86
N PRO A 64 -2.97 6.25 -8.59
CA PRO A 64 -2.52 4.89 -8.31
C PRO A 64 -1.01 4.76 -8.46
N VAL A 65 -0.37 4.15 -7.47
CA VAL A 65 1.06 3.85 -7.45
C VAL A 65 1.23 2.35 -7.44
N LEU A 66 2.01 1.84 -8.39
CA LEU A 66 2.35 0.44 -8.50
C LEU A 66 3.26 0.01 -7.33
N ILE A 67 2.87 -1.05 -6.63
CA ILE A 67 3.71 -1.67 -5.60
C ILE A 67 4.59 -2.73 -6.26
N THR A 68 5.88 -2.67 -5.96
CA THR A 68 6.91 -3.49 -6.59
C THR A 68 7.64 -4.25 -5.48
N LYS A 69 8.98 -4.29 -5.48
CA LYS A 69 9.80 -4.93 -4.44
C LYS A 69 9.58 -4.40 -3.01
N SER A 70 8.87 -3.28 -2.87
CA SER A 70 8.42 -2.76 -1.57
C SER A 70 7.27 -3.57 -0.98
N GLY A 71 6.57 -4.38 -1.77
CA GLY A 71 5.48 -5.22 -1.31
C GLY A 71 5.91 -6.67 -1.07
N SER A 72 5.17 -7.35 -0.21
CA SER A 72 5.12 -8.81 -0.13
C SER A 72 3.72 -9.26 0.23
N MET A 73 3.34 -10.49 -0.13
CA MET A 73 2.03 -11.04 0.18
C MET A 73 2.18 -12.42 0.79
N ARG A 74 1.40 -12.67 1.85
CA ARG A 74 1.17 -13.99 2.43
C ARG A 74 -0.28 -14.34 2.22
N VAL A 75 -0.53 -15.58 1.83
CA VAL A 75 -1.88 -16.11 1.65
C VAL A 75 -2.12 -17.21 2.65
N ASP A 76 -3.39 -17.44 2.98
CA ASP A 76 -3.81 -18.60 3.77
C ASP A 76 -3.13 -19.90 3.29
N PRO A 77 -2.30 -20.55 4.13
CA PRO A 77 -1.62 -21.79 3.79
C PRO A 77 -2.57 -22.94 3.42
N SER A 78 -3.84 -22.88 3.84
CA SER A 78 -4.84 -23.90 3.50
C SER A 78 -5.24 -23.89 2.01
N GLY A 79 -4.86 -22.85 1.25
CA GLY A 79 -5.20 -22.69 -0.16
C GLY A 79 -6.65 -22.25 -0.40
N ARG A 80 -7.43 -22.01 0.68
CA ARG A 80 -8.81 -21.52 0.60
C ARG A 80 -8.92 -20.00 0.47
N PHE A 81 -7.81 -19.27 0.63
CA PHE A 81 -7.75 -17.80 0.55
C PHE A 81 -8.71 -17.11 1.53
N GLU A 82 -8.93 -17.69 2.71
CA GLU A 82 -9.77 -17.10 3.77
C GLU A 82 -9.20 -15.75 4.26
N TRP A 83 -7.88 -15.59 4.19
CA TRP A 83 -7.18 -14.36 4.47
C TRP A 83 -5.98 -14.18 3.55
N VAL A 84 -5.62 -12.91 3.35
CA VAL A 84 -4.42 -12.47 2.65
C VAL A 84 -3.82 -11.31 3.44
N GLU A 85 -2.52 -11.36 3.65
CA GLU A 85 -1.75 -10.28 4.26
C GLU A 85 -0.86 -9.65 3.18
N VAL A 86 -0.93 -8.33 3.03
CA VAL A 86 -0.05 -7.57 2.14
C VAL A 86 0.77 -6.62 2.98
N ASP A 87 2.08 -6.85 3.02
CA ASP A 87 3.03 -5.96 3.66
C ASP A 87 3.56 -4.97 2.62
N ILE A 88 3.67 -3.69 3.01
CA ILE A 88 4.26 -2.65 2.18
C ILE A 88 5.33 -1.91 2.98
N ASP A 89 6.58 -2.14 2.61
CA ASP A 89 7.72 -1.45 3.18
C ASP A 89 7.93 -0.09 2.49
N VAL A 90 7.40 0.96 3.12
CA VAL A 90 7.55 2.35 2.67
C VAL A 90 9.01 2.83 2.68
N ARG A 91 9.92 2.16 3.38
CA ARG A 91 11.37 2.46 3.35
C ARG A 91 12.00 2.04 2.02
N ASN A 92 11.34 1.17 1.26
CA ASN A 92 11.77 0.78 -0.08
C ASN A 92 11.19 1.67 -1.17
N PHE A 93 10.37 2.66 -0.80
CA PHE A 93 9.84 3.61 -1.78
C PHE A 93 10.94 4.56 -2.26
N VAL A 94 10.70 5.18 -3.42
CA VAL A 94 11.56 6.22 -3.98
C VAL A 94 11.80 7.35 -2.97
N TRP A 95 12.97 7.99 -3.07
CA TRP A 95 13.41 9.10 -2.21
C TRP A 95 12.31 10.13 -1.94
N LEU A 96 11.46 10.37 -2.94
CA LEU A 96 10.27 11.20 -2.88
C LEU A 96 9.37 10.91 -1.67
N ALA A 97 8.96 9.66 -1.49
CA ALA A 97 8.07 9.26 -0.40
C ALA A 97 8.76 9.37 0.96
N LYS A 98 10.07 9.08 1.02
CA LYS A 98 10.89 9.25 2.22
C LYS A 98 10.98 10.72 2.64
N SER A 99 11.24 11.61 1.68
CA SER A 99 11.29 13.04 1.91
C SER A 99 9.94 13.58 2.39
N VAL A 100 8.84 13.11 1.81
CA VAL A 100 7.49 13.47 2.26
C VAL A 100 7.27 13.01 3.71
N MET A 101 7.56 11.74 4.05
CA MET A 101 7.42 11.26 5.43
C MET A 101 8.30 12.01 6.44
N HIS A 102 9.55 12.31 6.08
CA HIS A 102 10.47 13.04 6.95
C HIS A 102 9.96 14.45 7.25
N HIS A 103 9.55 15.21 6.23
CA HIS A 103 9.10 16.58 6.40
C HIS A 103 7.67 16.68 6.93
N MET A 104 6.86 15.64 6.74
CA MET A 104 5.51 15.57 7.29
C MET A 104 5.48 15.00 8.71
N HIS A 105 6.62 14.59 9.29
CA HIS A 105 6.65 13.95 10.60
C HIS A 105 5.91 14.74 11.69
N SER A 106 6.10 16.07 11.74
CA SER A 106 5.38 16.96 12.66
C SER A 106 3.90 17.17 12.30
N ALA A 107 3.52 16.91 11.06
CA ALA A 107 2.16 17.04 10.54
C ALA A 107 1.37 15.72 10.59
N ILE A 108 2.02 14.56 10.80
CA ILE A 108 1.40 13.22 10.84
C ILE A 108 0.16 13.15 11.75
N PRO A 109 0.17 13.71 12.99
CA PRO A 109 -1.01 13.73 13.87
C PRO A 109 -2.20 14.55 13.34
N GLN A 110 -1.96 15.39 12.34
CA GLN A 110 -2.99 16.20 11.69
C GLN A 110 -3.45 15.60 10.36
N LEU A 111 -2.78 14.55 9.86
CA LEU A 111 -3.10 13.96 8.57
C LEU A 111 -4.43 13.21 8.59
N LYS A 112 -5.17 13.40 7.50
CA LYS A 112 -6.32 12.59 7.11
C LYS A 112 -5.98 11.93 5.78
N ILE A 113 -5.67 10.64 5.84
CA ILE A 113 -5.25 9.85 4.69
C ILE A 113 -6.34 8.84 4.36
N HIS A 114 -6.76 8.80 3.11
CA HIS A 114 -7.55 7.73 2.56
C HIS A 114 -6.64 6.87 1.68
N VAL A 115 -6.56 5.59 1.99
CA VAL A 115 -5.79 4.61 1.22
C VAL A 115 -6.78 3.65 0.56
N GLY A 116 -6.65 3.46 -0.74
CA GLY A 116 -7.37 2.46 -1.51
C GLY A 116 -6.41 1.49 -2.18
N PHE A 117 -6.85 0.25 -2.36
CA PHE A 117 -6.09 -0.77 -3.08
C PHE A 117 -6.85 -1.18 -4.32
N VAL A 118 -6.14 -1.38 -5.42
CA VAL A 118 -6.72 -1.86 -6.68
C VAL A 118 -5.79 -2.89 -7.32
N ILE A 119 -6.36 -3.78 -8.12
CA ILE A 119 -5.62 -4.68 -9.00
C ILE A 119 -5.80 -4.17 -10.43
N GLN A 120 -4.69 -3.98 -11.14
CA GLN A 120 -4.70 -3.53 -12.51
C GLN A 120 -5.30 -4.59 -13.42
N ALA A 121 -6.30 -4.18 -14.20
CA ALA A 121 -6.87 -4.88 -15.33
C ALA A 121 -6.47 -4.14 -16.61
N VAL A 122 -6.26 -4.86 -17.72
CA VAL A 122 -5.83 -4.25 -19.00
C VAL A 122 -6.82 -4.47 -20.14
N ASP A 123 -7.85 -5.29 -19.92
CA ASP A 123 -8.89 -5.54 -20.91
C ASP A 123 -10.28 -5.63 -20.26
N ASP A 124 -11.32 -5.45 -21.08
CA ASP A 124 -12.72 -5.45 -20.65
C ASP A 124 -13.19 -6.81 -20.10
N SER A 125 -12.51 -7.91 -20.45
CA SER A 125 -12.82 -9.25 -19.93
C SER A 125 -12.43 -9.40 -18.47
N GLN A 126 -11.44 -8.61 -18.03
CA GLN A 126 -11.00 -8.45 -16.64
C GLN A 126 -11.81 -7.37 -15.89
N MET A 127 -12.64 -6.59 -16.60
CA MET A 127 -13.51 -5.51 -16.10
C MET A 127 -12.75 -4.27 -15.59
N ASN A 128 -13.45 -3.13 -15.45
CA ASN A 128 -12.89 -1.88 -14.90
C ASN A 128 -12.17 -2.13 -13.56
N GLU A 129 -10.95 -1.58 -13.39
CA GLU A 129 -10.20 -1.63 -12.13
C GLU A 129 -11.11 -1.21 -10.95
N ASN A 130 -11.36 -2.13 -10.00
CA ASN A 130 -12.19 -1.85 -8.83
C ASN A 130 -11.35 -1.75 -7.55
N ILE A 131 -11.83 -0.93 -6.61
CA ILE A 131 -11.27 -0.89 -5.27
C ILE A 131 -11.56 -2.21 -4.56
N ILE A 132 -10.50 -2.93 -4.19
CA ILE A 132 -10.60 -4.20 -3.46
C ILE A 132 -10.72 -3.98 -1.95
N GLY A 133 -10.33 -2.80 -1.48
CA GLY A 133 -10.38 -2.40 -0.09
C GLY A 133 -9.93 -0.95 0.07
N SER A 134 -10.47 -0.29 1.09
CA SER A 134 -10.08 1.07 1.43
C SER A 134 -10.07 1.27 2.94
N MET A 135 -9.13 2.06 3.41
CA MET A 135 -9.05 2.49 4.81
C MET A 135 -8.89 4.00 4.89
N ARG A 136 -9.48 4.59 5.92
CA ARG A 136 -9.28 6.00 6.23
C ARG A 136 -8.57 6.13 7.56
N LEU A 137 -7.35 6.64 7.51
CA LEU A 137 -6.48 6.90 8.63
C LEU A 137 -6.61 8.37 9.00
N ARG A 138 -6.84 8.65 10.28
CA ARG A 138 -6.93 10.02 10.80
C ARG A 138 -6.16 10.10 12.09
N HIS A 139 -5.48 11.22 12.29
CA HIS A 139 -4.85 11.54 13.57
C HIS A 139 -3.88 10.45 14.06
N LEU A 140 -3.10 9.89 13.14
CA LEU A 140 -2.03 8.95 13.48
C LEU A 140 -0.97 9.72 14.27
N ASP A 141 -0.82 9.43 15.55
CA ASP A 141 0.25 10.02 16.38
C ASP A 141 1.34 8.98 16.62
N VAL A 142 2.08 8.68 15.55
CA VAL A 142 3.14 7.66 15.55
C VAL A 142 4.25 8.01 16.55
N ALA A 143 4.45 9.30 16.85
CA ALA A 143 5.48 9.76 17.78
C ALA A 143 5.13 9.43 19.25
N ASN A 144 3.85 9.43 19.61
CA ASN A 144 3.36 9.07 20.94
C ASN A 144 2.71 7.68 20.99
N ALA A 145 2.72 6.94 19.88
CA ALA A 145 2.17 5.60 19.82
C ALA A 145 2.89 4.68 20.81
N THR A 146 2.12 3.91 21.58
CA THR A 146 2.70 2.85 22.42
C THR A 146 3.17 1.73 21.51
N PRO A 147 4.48 1.37 21.53
CA PRO A 147 4.97 0.30 20.70
C PRO A 147 4.28 -1.01 21.06
N ILE A 148 3.73 -1.71 20.07
CA ILE A 148 3.18 -3.05 20.29
C ILE A 148 4.29 -4.05 19.98
N THR A 149 4.71 -4.80 21.00
CA THR A 149 5.62 -5.92 20.82
C THR A 149 4.80 -7.11 20.29
N VAL A 150 4.88 -7.35 18.99
CA VAL A 150 4.28 -8.56 18.41
C VAL A 150 5.27 -9.70 18.61
N ARG A 151 4.86 -10.72 19.36
CA ARG A 151 5.64 -11.97 19.46
C ARG A 151 5.49 -12.71 18.15
N LYS A 152 6.60 -12.88 17.44
CA LYS A 152 6.65 -13.79 16.30
C LYS A 152 6.56 -15.21 16.86
N CYS A 153 5.42 -15.88 16.67
CA CYS A 153 5.36 -17.33 16.86
C CYS A 153 6.02 -17.99 15.64
N SER A 154 7.35 -18.10 15.65
CA SER A 154 8.03 -19.08 14.80
C SER A 154 7.80 -20.45 15.42
N GLY A 155 7.43 -21.43 14.59
CA GLY A 155 7.31 -22.83 15.00
C GLY A 155 8.62 -23.50 15.38
N ASP A 156 9.72 -22.74 15.49
CA ASP A 156 11.03 -23.18 15.96
C ASP A 156 11.60 -22.09 16.89
N ASP A 157 12.18 -22.53 18.01
CA ASP A 157 12.58 -21.78 19.20
C ASP A 157 13.64 -20.68 18.98
N GLU A 158 13.28 -19.58 18.32
CA GLU A 158 14.04 -18.32 18.45
C GLU A 158 13.15 -17.08 18.26
N SER A 159 12.68 -16.54 19.40
CA SER A 159 11.88 -15.32 19.48
C SER A 159 12.70 -14.08 19.11
N THR A 160 12.57 -13.58 17.88
CA THR A 160 12.95 -12.19 17.55
C THR A 160 11.74 -11.28 17.67
N ALA A 161 11.78 -10.33 18.61
CA ALA A 161 10.76 -9.30 18.75
C ALA A 161 10.86 -8.29 17.59
N ALA A 162 9.77 -8.10 16.84
CA ALA A 162 9.65 -7.02 15.88
C ALA A 162 8.68 -5.96 16.43
N THR A 163 9.16 -4.73 16.56
CA THR A 163 8.35 -3.58 17.02
C THR A 163 7.63 -2.98 15.82
N LEU A 164 6.30 -3.00 15.83
CA LEU A 164 5.45 -2.25 14.90
C LEU A 164 4.96 -0.98 15.61
N LEU A 165 5.11 0.16 14.93
CA LEU A 165 4.49 1.42 15.32
C LEU A 165 3.14 1.49 14.57
N VAL A 166 2.03 1.61 15.31
CA VAL A 166 0.68 1.81 14.76
C VAL A 166 0.43 3.30 14.54
#